data_AF-A0A7X3BUZ3-F1
#
_entry.id   AF-A0A7X3BUZ3-F1
#
_cell.length_a   1.000
_cell.length_b   1.000
_cell.length_c   1.000
_cell.angle_alpha   90.00
_cell.angle_beta   90.00
_cell.angle_gamma   90.00
#
_symmetry.space_group_name_H-M   'P 1'
#
loop_
_entity.id
_entity.type
_entity.pdbx_description
1 polymer ?
#
loop_
_entity_poly.entity_id
_entity_poly.type
_entity_poly.pdbx_seq_one_letter_code
_entity_poly.pdbx_strand_id
1 'polypeptide(L)'
;MKNLLLVLCLVAFCLQAEAALPATDQNLEAAIAYGKSYQGEKNDAVMLQPWVIAESFETNPYRDEERIIVYTPYLLTALDTAGKTQEAAGVSVENAKELVARYDGVLVIRAVINAPIILNEKDLEVQLVQNGNFVTPYHSDYLDGRYLDKAVNKPIVDVEVQKKLDRMETIEEKAAALQKQLDALKENKIKPADIDLEQKTKSDVKSESVEVKQKICQLQYNFYFDQAEFNVDKPYLLVIKDAYCGGREFAVDPALLK
;
A
#
# COMPACT_ATOMS: atom_id res chain seq x y z
N MET A 1 -14.47 7.38 48.85
CA MET A 1 -13.59 6.35 48.25
C MET A 1 -14.05 5.82 46.89
N LYS A 2 -15.28 6.09 46.42
CA LYS A 2 -15.76 5.62 45.10
C LYS A 2 -15.41 6.57 43.95
N ASN A 3 -15.30 7.87 44.24
CA ASN A 3 -14.95 8.89 43.24
C ASN A 3 -13.43 8.99 42.99
N LEU A 4 -12.60 8.51 43.92
CA LEU A 4 -11.14 8.49 43.73
C LEU A 4 -10.70 7.36 42.79
N LEU A 5 -11.42 6.22 42.82
CA LEU A 5 -11.18 5.09 41.92
C LEU A 5 -11.57 5.42 40.47
N LEU A 6 -12.64 6.21 40.29
CA LEU A 6 -13.10 6.63 38.96
C LEU A 6 -12.15 7.65 38.33
N VAL A 7 -11.54 8.53 39.14
CA VAL A 7 -10.54 9.51 38.69
C VAL A 7 -9.21 8.82 38.36
N LEU A 8 -8.79 7.79 39.10
CA LEU A 8 -7.61 7.00 38.74
C LEU A 8 -7.80 6.21 37.42
N CYS A 9 -8.99 5.66 37.18
CA CYS A 9 -9.31 4.98 35.93
C CYS A 9 -9.44 5.94 34.74
N LEU A 10 -9.87 7.20 34.95
CA LEU A 10 -9.89 8.21 33.88
C LEU A 10 -8.48 8.69 33.53
N VAL A 11 -7.59 8.82 34.51
CA VAL A 11 -6.20 9.29 34.27
C VAL A 11 -5.34 8.19 33.61
N ALA A 12 -5.64 6.90 33.84
CA ALA A 12 -4.99 5.80 33.12
C ALA A 12 -5.42 5.67 31.64
N PHE A 13 -6.57 6.24 31.27
CA PHE A 13 -7.06 6.26 29.88
C PHE A 13 -6.62 7.48 29.07
N CYS A 14 -5.86 8.39 29.69
CA CYS A 14 -5.28 9.57 29.04
C CYS A 14 -3.74 9.48 28.95
N LEU A 15 -3.18 8.26 28.86
CA LEU A 15 -1.83 8.14 28.31
C LEU A 15 -1.88 8.62 26.88
N GLN A 16 -1.13 9.68 26.67
CA GLN A 16 -1.18 10.56 25.52
C GLN A 16 -0.97 9.73 24.25
N ALA A 17 -1.84 9.94 23.27
CA ALA A 17 -1.52 9.61 21.88
C ALA A 17 -0.35 10.51 21.50
N GLU A 18 0.86 9.98 21.61
CA GLU A 18 2.10 10.68 21.34
C GLU A 18 2.68 10.11 20.05
N ALA A 19 2.93 11.04 19.15
CA ALA A 19 3.43 10.84 17.81
C ALA A 19 4.57 9.84 17.77
N ALA A 20 4.50 8.87 16.85
CA ALA A 20 5.60 7.97 16.51
C ALA A 20 6.41 7.55 17.75
N LEU A 21 5.75 6.90 18.73
CA LEU A 21 6.26 6.69 20.09
C LEU A 21 7.77 6.47 20.12
N PRO A 22 8.54 7.31 20.85
CA PRO A 22 10.00 7.18 20.90
C PRO A 22 10.36 5.80 21.43
N ALA A 23 11.51 5.27 21.00
CA ALA A 23 12.01 3.94 21.38
C ALA A 23 12.51 3.87 22.84
N THR A 24 11.70 4.32 23.78
CA THR A 24 11.91 4.16 25.22
C THR A 24 11.61 2.74 25.64
N ASP A 25 12.25 2.28 26.72
CA ASP A 25 12.07 0.92 27.26
C ASP A 25 10.58 0.62 27.51
N GLN A 26 9.86 1.56 28.10
CA GLN A 26 8.42 1.45 28.36
C GLN A 26 7.60 1.27 27.07
N ASN A 27 7.89 2.04 26.02
CA ASN A 27 7.17 1.93 24.75
C ASN A 27 7.49 0.62 24.03
N LEU A 28 8.74 0.15 24.11
CA LEU A 28 9.16 -1.13 23.54
C LEU A 28 8.55 -2.32 24.29
N GLU A 29 8.45 -2.25 25.63
CA GLU A 29 7.73 -3.25 26.42
C GLU A 29 6.25 -3.32 26.03
N ALA A 30 5.60 -2.17 25.85
CA ALA A 30 4.23 -2.08 25.39
C ALA A 30 4.07 -2.63 23.96
N ALA A 31 5.00 -2.32 23.05
CA ALA A 31 5.01 -2.84 21.68
C ALA A 31 5.18 -4.36 21.65
N ILE A 32 6.04 -4.90 22.50
CA ILE A 32 6.20 -6.35 22.69
C ILE A 32 4.90 -6.97 23.19
N ALA A 33 4.25 -6.37 24.19
CA ALA A 33 2.98 -6.87 24.71
C ALA A 33 1.87 -6.85 23.65
N TYR A 34 1.81 -5.77 22.86
CA TYR A 34 0.91 -5.67 21.72
C TYR A 34 1.21 -6.73 20.65
N GLY A 35 2.46 -6.89 20.24
CA GLY A 35 2.85 -7.95 19.30
C GLY A 35 2.50 -9.36 19.79
N LYS A 36 2.69 -9.63 21.09
CA LYS A 36 2.28 -10.90 21.73
C LYS A 36 0.78 -11.16 21.65
N SER A 37 -0.08 -10.14 21.72
CA SER A 37 -1.53 -10.35 21.60
C SER A 37 -1.98 -10.78 20.21
N TYR A 38 -1.12 -10.63 19.19
CA TYR A 38 -1.39 -11.07 17.81
C TYR A 38 -0.52 -12.25 17.37
N GLN A 39 0.29 -12.85 18.27
CA GLN A 39 1.07 -14.04 17.95
C GLN A 39 0.16 -15.21 17.58
N GLY A 40 0.39 -15.80 16.40
CA GLY A 40 -0.37 -16.96 15.90
C GLY A 40 -1.70 -16.61 15.22
N GLU A 41 -2.15 -15.34 15.26
CA GLU A 41 -3.29 -14.87 14.48
C GLU A 41 -2.83 -14.29 13.14
N LYS A 42 -3.42 -14.75 12.03
CA LYS A 42 -3.24 -14.13 10.70
C LYS A 42 -4.19 -12.95 10.53
N ASN A 43 -4.14 -11.97 11.43
CA ASN A 43 -5.00 -10.79 11.34
C ASN A 43 -4.19 -9.49 11.31
N ASP A 44 -3.23 -9.44 10.40
CA ASP A 44 -2.38 -8.28 10.12
C ASP A 44 -3.23 -7.02 9.87
N ALA A 45 -4.41 -7.15 9.25
CA ALA A 45 -5.28 -6.01 8.98
C ALA A 45 -5.77 -5.32 10.26
N VAL A 46 -6.18 -6.08 11.27
CA VAL A 46 -6.60 -5.52 12.57
C VAL A 46 -5.40 -5.01 13.36
N MET A 47 -4.27 -5.71 13.32
CA MET A 47 -3.05 -5.30 13.99
C MET A 47 -2.52 -3.96 13.42
N LEU A 48 -2.59 -3.76 12.11
CA LEU A 48 -2.04 -2.58 11.44
C LEU A 48 -2.94 -1.35 11.54
N GLN A 49 -4.22 -1.52 11.88
CA GLN A 49 -5.25 -0.47 11.80
C GLN A 49 -4.85 0.88 12.43
N PRO A 50 -4.15 0.93 13.60
CA PRO A 50 -3.74 2.21 14.19
C PRO A 50 -2.70 3.00 13.38
N TRP A 51 -2.01 2.36 12.44
CA TRP A 51 -1.00 2.97 11.56
C TRP A 51 -1.48 3.12 10.11
N VAL A 52 -2.72 2.71 9.83
CA VAL A 52 -3.33 2.79 8.51
C VAL A 52 -3.96 4.15 8.31
N ILE A 53 -3.55 4.82 7.22
CA ILE A 53 -4.10 6.10 6.81
C ILE A 53 -4.73 5.89 5.45
N ALA A 54 -6.04 6.11 5.37
CA ALA A 54 -6.76 6.02 4.11
C ALA A 54 -6.41 7.20 3.20
N GLU A 55 -6.47 6.96 1.90
CA GLU A 55 -6.37 8.01 0.89
C GLU A 55 -7.47 9.07 1.11
N SER A 56 -7.12 10.34 1.04
CA SER A 56 -7.97 11.47 1.44
C SER A 56 -8.64 12.23 0.30
N PHE A 57 -8.31 11.93 -0.96
CA PHE A 57 -8.73 12.67 -2.14
C PHE A 57 -9.26 11.79 -3.29
N GLU A 58 -10.54 11.96 -3.63
CA GLU A 58 -11.26 11.05 -4.54
C GLU A 58 -11.00 11.26 -6.05
N THR A 59 -9.78 11.59 -6.47
CA THR A 59 -9.47 11.77 -7.90
C THR A 59 -9.15 10.49 -8.65
N ASN A 60 -8.67 9.45 -7.97
CA ASN A 60 -8.32 8.20 -8.63
C ASN A 60 -9.59 7.43 -9.07
N PRO A 61 -9.82 7.22 -10.38
CA PRO A 61 -10.98 6.48 -10.84
C PRO A 61 -10.94 4.99 -10.49
N TYR A 62 -9.77 4.44 -10.13
CA TYR A 62 -9.56 3.05 -9.71
C TYR A 62 -9.47 2.89 -8.17
N ARG A 63 -9.83 3.94 -7.41
CA ARG A 63 -9.73 3.95 -5.95
C ARG A 63 -10.54 2.82 -5.33
N ASP A 64 -9.86 1.98 -4.56
CA ASP A 64 -10.45 0.87 -3.81
C ASP A 64 -9.55 0.57 -2.60
N GLU A 65 -9.98 1.03 -1.42
CA GLU A 65 -9.26 0.83 -0.14
C GLU A 65 -7.77 1.24 -0.18
N GLU A 66 -7.45 2.26 -0.98
CA GLU A 66 -6.11 2.83 -1.03
C GLU A 66 -5.74 3.41 0.31
N ARG A 67 -4.53 3.08 0.74
CA ARG A 67 -4.06 3.39 2.08
C ARG A 67 -2.55 3.38 2.14
N ILE A 68 -2.02 4.03 3.16
CA ILE A 68 -0.65 3.86 3.58
C ILE A 68 -0.59 3.27 4.99
N ILE A 69 0.54 2.68 5.32
CA ILE A 69 0.92 2.23 6.66
C ILE A 69 2.22 2.92 7.02
N VAL A 70 2.24 3.65 8.12
CA VAL A 70 3.44 4.35 8.62
C VAL A 70 4.14 3.46 9.64
N TYR A 71 5.37 3.03 9.35
CA TYR A 71 6.13 2.18 10.27
C TYR A 71 6.80 3.02 11.35
N THR A 72 6.26 2.92 12.57
CA THR A 72 6.87 3.50 13.78
C THR A 72 7.79 2.49 14.45
N PRO A 73 8.72 2.92 15.33
CA PRO A 73 9.52 2.01 16.16
C PRO A 73 8.65 1.03 16.95
N TYR A 74 7.49 1.49 17.44
CA TYR A 74 6.50 0.66 18.11
C TYR A 74 5.96 -0.43 17.18
N LEU A 75 5.48 -0.07 15.99
CA LEU A 75 4.92 -1.04 15.05
C LEU A 75 5.97 -2.06 14.59
N LEU A 76 7.20 -1.61 14.28
CA LEU A 76 8.29 -2.50 13.90
C LEU A 76 8.55 -3.57 14.97
N THR A 77 8.62 -3.14 16.23
CA THR A 77 8.80 -4.02 17.38
C THR A 77 7.63 -4.99 17.57
N ALA A 78 6.40 -4.50 17.41
CA ALA A 78 5.21 -5.32 17.52
C ALA A 78 5.16 -6.39 16.42
N LEU A 79 5.45 -6.03 15.16
CA LEU A 79 5.46 -6.97 14.03
C LEU A 79 6.56 -8.03 14.17
N ASP A 80 7.77 -7.63 14.57
CA ASP A 80 8.85 -8.57 14.86
C ASP A 80 8.48 -9.54 15.98
N THR A 81 7.79 -9.06 17.02
CA THR A 81 7.31 -9.90 18.13
C THR A 81 6.19 -10.85 17.66
N ALA A 82 5.20 -10.35 16.91
CA ALA A 82 4.07 -11.14 16.41
C ALA A 82 4.51 -12.27 15.47
N GLY A 83 5.57 -12.04 14.68
CA GLY A 83 6.15 -13.04 13.78
C GLY A 83 6.98 -14.13 14.47
N LYS A 84 7.33 -13.97 15.75
CA LYS A 84 8.10 -14.94 16.54
C LYS A 84 7.18 -15.94 17.26
N THR A 85 7.68 -17.15 17.50
CA THR A 85 6.98 -18.13 18.34
C THR A 85 6.99 -17.70 19.82
N GLN A 86 5.99 -18.14 20.58
CA GLN A 86 5.77 -17.71 21.97
C GLN A 86 6.94 -18.06 22.92
N GLU A 87 7.74 -19.08 22.58
CA GLU A 87 8.92 -19.52 23.33
C GLU A 87 10.26 -19.02 22.75
N ALA A 88 10.23 -18.15 21.74
CA ALA A 88 11.46 -17.67 21.12
C ALA A 88 12.28 -16.83 22.10
N ALA A 89 13.54 -17.22 22.32
CA ALA A 89 14.53 -16.50 23.15
C ALA A 89 14.94 -15.12 22.60
N GLY A 90 14.13 -14.52 21.72
CA GLY A 90 14.44 -13.30 20.97
C GLY A 90 13.48 -12.14 21.23
N VAL A 91 12.56 -12.25 22.20
CA VAL A 91 11.60 -11.18 22.55
C VAL A 91 12.04 -10.50 23.84
N SER A 92 12.82 -9.43 23.72
CA SER A 92 13.27 -8.58 24.83
C SER A 92 13.36 -7.12 24.38
N VAL A 93 13.42 -6.19 25.35
CA VAL A 93 13.59 -4.76 25.09
C VAL A 93 14.94 -4.49 24.40
N GLU A 94 16.00 -5.20 24.79
CA GLU A 94 17.33 -5.08 24.18
C GLU A 94 17.31 -5.44 22.69
N ASN A 95 16.67 -6.56 22.32
CA ASN A 95 16.55 -6.94 20.92
C ASN A 95 15.66 -5.97 20.14
N ALA A 96 14.63 -5.43 20.79
CA ALA A 96 13.78 -4.40 20.19
C ALA A 96 14.57 -3.12 19.91
N LYS A 97 15.42 -2.67 20.85
CA LYS A 97 16.35 -1.54 20.66
C LYS A 97 17.27 -1.75 19.47
N GLU A 98 17.86 -2.94 19.34
CA GLU A 98 18.71 -3.28 18.19
C GLU A 98 17.93 -3.25 16.86
N LEU A 99 16.69 -3.75 16.85
CA LEU A 99 15.82 -3.70 15.68
C LEU A 99 15.53 -2.27 15.25
N VAL A 100 15.05 -1.42 16.16
CA VAL A 100 14.66 -0.04 15.83
C VAL A 100 15.85 0.84 15.47
N ALA A 101 17.03 0.58 16.05
CA ALA A 101 18.27 1.28 15.70
C ALA A 101 18.69 1.08 14.23
N ARG A 102 18.28 -0.03 13.59
CA ARG A 102 18.51 -0.22 12.14
C ARG A 102 17.71 0.72 11.24
N TYR A 103 16.67 1.35 11.79
CA TYR A 103 15.80 2.30 11.10
C TYR A 103 15.96 3.72 11.67
N ASP A 104 17.00 3.97 12.46
CA ASP A 104 17.28 5.30 12.98
C ASP A 104 17.53 6.29 11.83
N GLY A 105 16.91 7.47 11.91
CA GLY A 105 16.94 8.47 10.85
C GLY A 105 16.14 8.11 9.58
N VAL A 106 15.40 7.00 9.56
CA VAL A 106 14.61 6.57 8.39
C VAL A 106 13.12 6.48 8.71
N LEU A 107 12.29 7.12 7.90
CA LEU A 107 10.85 6.89 7.91
C LEU A 107 10.48 5.92 6.78
N VAL A 108 9.82 4.82 7.13
CA VAL A 108 9.30 3.86 6.15
C VAL A 108 7.79 3.99 6.06
N ILE A 109 7.28 4.19 4.85
CA ILE A 109 5.85 4.22 4.56
C ILE A 109 5.54 3.14 3.54
N ARG A 110 4.66 2.19 3.88
CA ARG A 110 4.09 1.29 2.88
C ARG A 110 2.87 1.91 2.25
N ALA A 111 2.82 1.95 0.94
CA ALA A 111 1.64 2.35 0.19
C ALA A 111 0.96 1.12 -0.43
N VAL A 112 -0.36 1.08 -0.33
CA VAL A 112 -1.25 0.17 -1.06
C VAL A 112 -2.08 1.04 -1.99
N ILE A 113 -1.74 1.01 -3.28
CA ILE A 113 -2.32 1.89 -4.30
C ILE A 113 -2.85 1.09 -5.48
N ASN A 114 -3.80 1.64 -6.21
CA ASN A 114 -4.49 0.95 -7.29
C ASN A 114 -4.27 1.61 -8.64
N ALA A 115 -3.91 0.84 -9.65
CA ALA A 115 -3.72 1.32 -11.00
C ALA A 115 -4.39 0.36 -12.00
N PRO A 116 -4.64 0.76 -13.26
CA PRO A 116 -5.15 -0.17 -14.26
C PRO A 116 -4.16 -1.28 -14.63
N ILE A 117 -2.87 -1.05 -14.39
CA ILE A 117 -1.77 -1.95 -14.74
C ILE A 117 -0.75 -2.00 -13.60
N ILE A 118 0.16 -2.98 -13.64
CA ILE A 118 1.34 -2.96 -12.78
C ILE A 118 2.25 -1.79 -13.19
N LEU A 119 2.45 -0.86 -12.26
CA LEU A 119 3.39 0.25 -12.40
C LEU A 119 4.73 -0.18 -11.81
N ASN A 120 5.84 0.30 -12.38
CA ASN A 120 7.17 0.22 -11.79
C ASN A 120 7.47 1.48 -10.98
N GLU A 121 8.56 1.47 -10.22
CA GLU A 121 9.03 2.63 -9.44
C GLU A 121 9.13 3.92 -10.28
N LYS A 122 9.74 3.85 -11.48
CA LYS A 122 9.90 5.00 -12.38
C LYS A 122 8.58 5.60 -12.89
N ASP A 123 7.49 4.83 -12.77
CA ASP A 123 6.16 5.24 -13.22
C ASP A 123 5.41 5.97 -12.09
N LEU A 124 6.02 6.07 -10.90
CA LEU A 124 5.50 6.76 -9.71
C LEU A 124 6.34 8.01 -9.38
N GLU A 125 5.67 9.14 -9.17
CA GLU A 125 6.25 10.33 -8.55
C GLU A 125 5.76 10.39 -7.09
N VAL A 126 6.69 10.29 -6.13
CA VAL A 126 6.36 10.21 -4.70
C VAL A 126 7.04 11.36 -3.97
N GLN A 127 6.27 12.10 -3.18
CA GLN A 127 6.75 13.24 -2.42
C GLN A 127 6.08 13.29 -1.05
N LEU A 128 6.85 13.57 -0.01
CA LEU A 128 6.36 14.04 1.27
C LEU A 128 6.37 15.58 1.25
N VAL A 129 5.23 16.18 1.58
CA VAL A 129 5.05 17.63 1.60
C VAL A 129 4.82 18.09 3.04
N GLN A 130 5.68 18.98 3.53
CA GLN A 130 5.55 19.55 4.87
C GLN A 130 5.98 21.03 4.85
N ASN A 131 5.11 21.92 5.31
CA ASN A 131 5.39 23.37 5.39
C ASN A 131 5.92 23.99 4.08
N GLY A 132 5.50 23.47 2.92
CA GLY A 132 5.96 23.92 1.60
C GLY A 132 7.29 23.31 1.14
N ASN A 133 7.94 22.48 1.96
CA ASN A 133 9.07 21.66 1.55
C ASN A 133 8.58 20.36 0.92
N PHE A 134 9.32 19.88 -0.07
CA PHE A 134 9.07 18.64 -0.80
C PHE A 134 10.26 17.71 -0.59
N VAL A 135 10.02 16.56 0.01
CA VAL A 135 11.03 15.53 0.28
C VAL A 135 10.71 14.32 -0.57
N THR A 136 11.66 13.88 -1.38
CA THR A 136 11.52 12.65 -2.18
C THR A 136 12.06 11.46 -1.38
N PRO A 137 11.49 10.26 -1.51
CA PRO A 137 12.11 9.08 -0.91
C PRO A 137 13.48 8.84 -1.54
N TYR A 138 14.47 8.46 -0.73
CA TYR A 138 15.81 8.15 -1.23
C TYR A 138 15.89 6.71 -1.79
N HIS A 139 14.92 5.87 -1.45
CA HIS A 139 14.81 4.49 -1.91
C HIS A 139 13.34 4.05 -1.94
N SER A 140 13.00 3.10 -2.82
CA SER A 140 11.70 2.42 -2.78
C SER A 140 11.83 0.94 -3.11
N ASP A 141 10.96 0.13 -2.51
CA ASP A 141 10.87 -1.30 -2.77
C ASP A 141 9.48 -1.64 -3.30
N TYR A 142 9.41 -2.25 -4.49
CA TYR A 142 8.21 -2.94 -4.95
C TYR A 142 8.05 -4.26 -4.19
N LEU A 143 6.89 -4.45 -3.54
CA LEU A 143 6.63 -5.63 -2.72
C LEU A 143 5.74 -6.64 -3.43
N ASP A 144 4.61 -6.19 -3.96
CA ASP A 144 3.59 -7.05 -4.54
C ASP A 144 2.69 -6.26 -5.51
N GLY A 145 2.07 -6.97 -6.44
CA GLY A 145 1.13 -6.41 -7.40
C GLY A 145 0.19 -7.49 -7.90
N ARG A 146 -1.11 -7.28 -7.68
CA ARG A 146 -2.13 -8.28 -8.02
C ARG A 146 -3.33 -7.63 -8.68
N TYR A 147 -3.85 -8.30 -9.69
CA TYR A 147 -5.13 -7.93 -10.28
C TYR A 147 -6.27 -8.35 -9.36
N LEU A 148 -7.20 -7.43 -9.13
CA LEU A 148 -8.43 -7.62 -8.40
C LEU A 148 -9.58 -7.71 -9.40
N ASP A 149 -10.39 -8.76 -9.26
CA ASP A 149 -11.67 -8.89 -9.96
C ASP A 149 -12.73 -8.04 -9.25
N LYS A 150 -12.55 -6.71 -9.25
CA LYS A 150 -13.51 -5.76 -8.68
C LYS A 150 -14.10 -4.90 -9.79
N ALA A 151 -15.44 -4.79 -9.81
CA ALA A 151 -16.13 -3.82 -10.67
C ALA A 151 -16.08 -2.45 -9.99
N VAL A 152 -15.49 -1.45 -10.64
CA VAL A 152 -15.49 -0.08 -10.14
C VAL A 152 -16.76 0.63 -10.60
N ASN A 153 -17.57 1.10 -9.64
CA ASN A 153 -18.84 1.78 -9.91
C ASN A 153 -18.70 3.24 -10.37
N LYS A 154 -17.47 3.75 -10.55
CA LYS A 154 -17.22 5.09 -11.07
C LYS A 154 -16.60 4.97 -12.47
N PRO A 155 -17.37 5.18 -13.56
CA PRO A 155 -16.82 5.11 -14.90
C PRO A 155 -15.73 6.16 -15.07
N ILE A 156 -14.59 5.76 -15.63
CA ILE A 156 -13.68 6.71 -16.26
C ILE A 156 -14.49 7.39 -17.36
N VAL A 157 -14.85 8.66 -17.14
CA VAL A 157 -15.63 9.44 -18.11
C VAL A 157 -14.79 9.75 -19.36
N ASP A 158 -13.52 9.35 -19.40
CA ASP A 158 -12.66 9.50 -20.57
C ASP A 158 -12.71 8.26 -21.49
N VAL A 159 -13.62 8.31 -22.45
CA VAL A 159 -13.83 7.32 -23.51
C VAL A 159 -12.52 6.96 -24.23
N GLU A 160 -11.55 7.88 -24.26
CA GLU A 160 -10.27 7.67 -24.94
C GLU A 160 -9.29 6.80 -24.13
N VAL A 161 -9.33 6.89 -22.79
CA VAL A 161 -8.55 6.02 -21.88
C VAL A 161 -9.10 4.60 -21.93
N GLN A 162 -10.43 4.44 -21.88
CA GLN A 162 -11.07 3.13 -21.98
C GLN A 162 -10.72 2.44 -23.31
N LYS A 163 -10.78 3.18 -24.41
CA LYS A 163 -10.40 2.67 -25.74
C LYS A 163 -8.92 2.29 -25.84
N LYS A 164 -8.03 2.92 -25.07
CA LYS A 164 -6.61 2.52 -25.00
C LYS A 164 -6.44 1.24 -24.18
N LEU A 165 -7.13 1.12 -23.04
CA LEU A 165 -7.13 -0.09 -22.22
C LEU A 165 -7.66 -1.30 -23.00
N ASP A 166 -8.82 -1.18 -23.64
CA ASP A 166 -9.44 -2.27 -24.42
C ASP A 166 -8.50 -2.74 -25.57
N ARG A 167 -7.78 -1.79 -26.18
CA ARG A 167 -6.80 -2.11 -27.22
C ARG A 167 -5.57 -2.83 -26.68
N MET A 168 -5.11 -2.50 -25.47
CA MET A 168 -3.99 -3.20 -24.84
C MET A 168 -4.38 -4.62 -24.42
N GLU A 169 -5.57 -4.82 -23.83
CA GLU A 169 -6.06 -6.16 -23.49
C GLU A 169 -6.20 -7.03 -24.74
N THR A 170 -6.72 -6.46 -25.84
CA THR A 170 -6.75 -7.15 -27.14
C THR A 170 -5.35 -7.51 -27.66
N ILE A 171 -4.32 -6.71 -27.37
CA ILE A 171 -2.93 -7.00 -27.77
C ILE A 171 -2.36 -8.13 -26.92
N GLU A 172 -2.60 -8.16 -25.61
CA GLU A 172 -2.13 -9.23 -24.73
C GLU A 172 -2.81 -10.56 -25.02
N GLU A 173 -4.13 -10.57 -25.25
CA GLU A 173 -4.85 -11.78 -25.66
C GLU A 173 -4.32 -12.32 -26.99
N LYS A 174 -4.05 -11.43 -27.95
CA LYS A 174 -3.43 -11.80 -29.23
C LYS A 174 -2.00 -12.29 -29.06
N ALA A 175 -1.22 -11.68 -28.18
CA ALA A 175 0.15 -12.11 -27.90
C ALA A 175 0.17 -13.50 -27.26
N ALA A 176 -0.71 -13.77 -26.30
CA ALA A 176 -0.84 -15.07 -25.66
C ALA A 176 -1.35 -16.16 -26.64
N ALA A 177 -2.33 -15.83 -27.48
CA ALA A 177 -2.82 -16.73 -28.53
C ALA A 177 -1.73 -17.05 -29.56
N LEU A 178 -0.98 -16.03 -30.00
CA LEU A 178 0.13 -16.20 -30.94
C LEU A 178 1.28 -17.00 -30.31
N GLN A 179 1.58 -16.77 -29.03
CA GLN A 179 2.58 -17.55 -28.29
C GLN A 179 2.18 -19.02 -28.22
N LYS A 180 0.91 -19.32 -27.95
CA LYS A 180 0.39 -20.70 -27.94
C LYS A 180 0.46 -21.36 -29.31
N GLN A 181 0.18 -20.63 -30.39
CA GLN A 181 0.37 -21.11 -31.76
C GLN A 181 1.86 -21.36 -32.08
N LEU A 182 2.76 -20.48 -31.64
CA LEU A 182 4.20 -20.63 -31.81
C LEU A 182 4.74 -21.88 -31.11
N ASP A 183 4.27 -22.17 -29.90
CA ASP A 183 4.68 -23.36 -29.16
C ASP A 183 4.11 -24.64 -29.81
N ALA A 184 2.87 -24.61 -30.31
CA ALA A 184 2.30 -25.71 -31.07
C ALA A 184 3.01 -25.98 -32.42
N LEU A 185 3.54 -24.95 -33.07
CA LEU A 185 4.38 -25.06 -34.28
C LEU A 185 5.74 -25.71 -33.97
N LYS A 186 6.40 -25.28 -32.88
CA LYS A 186 7.69 -25.85 -32.45
C LYS A 186 7.57 -27.34 -32.11
N GLU A 187 6.43 -27.76 -31.58
CA GLU A 187 6.13 -29.16 -31.28
C GLU A 187 5.61 -29.97 -32.48
N ASN A 188 5.59 -29.39 -33.70
CA ASN A 188 5.03 -29.98 -34.93
C ASN A 188 3.55 -30.41 -34.81
N LYS A 189 2.79 -29.83 -33.88
CA LYS A 189 1.37 -30.16 -33.65
C LYS A 189 0.42 -29.44 -34.61
N ILE A 190 0.87 -28.34 -35.23
CA ILE A 190 0.15 -27.60 -36.29
C ILE A 190 1.12 -27.25 -37.43
N LYS A 191 0.61 -27.02 -38.64
CA LYS A 191 1.43 -26.58 -39.78
C LYS A 191 1.37 -25.06 -39.93
N PRO A 192 2.37 -24.41 -40.55
CA PRO A 192 2.36 -22.95 -40.76
C PRO A 192 1.14 -22.43 -41.53
N ALA A 193 0.47 -23.27 -42.33
CA ALA A 193 -0.73 -22.91 -43.08
C ALA A 193 -2.01 -22.86 -42.21
N ASP A 194 -1.97 -23.38 -40.99
CA ASP A 194 -3.11 -23.47 -40.06
C ASP A 194 -3.16 -22.28 -39.08
N ILE A 195 -2.27 -21.29 -39.23
CA ILE A 195 -2.22 -20.08 -38.39
C ILE A 195 -3.33 -19.13 -38.83
N ASP A 196 -4.35 -18.98 -37.98
CA ASP A 196 -5.44 -18.04 -38.21
C ASP A 196 -5.10 -16.64 -37.67
N LEU A 197 -5.15 -15.62 -38.54
CA LEU A 197 -4.88 -14.22 -38.25
C LEU A 197 -6.17 -13.39 -38.41
N GLU A 198 -7.20 -13.67 -37.63
CA GLU A 198 -8.42 -12.87 -37.70
C GLU A 198 -8.20 -11.43 -37.20
N GLN A 199 -8.42 -10.45 -38.11
CA GLN A 199 -8.60 -9.04 -37.79
C GLN A 199 -10.10 -8.73 -37.70
N LYS A 200 -10.66 -8.68 -36.49
CA LYS A 200 -12.03 -8.18 -36.30
C LYS A 200 -12.11 -6.65 -36.34
N THR A 201 -12.97 -6.18 -37.24
CA THR A 201 -13.33 -4.78 -37.49
C THR A 201 -14.25 -4.23 -36.39
N LYS A 202 -14.09 -2.92 -36.12
CA LYS A 202 -14.79 -2.13 -35.08
C LYS A 202 -16.32 -2.22 -35.17
N SER A 203 -16.98 -2.36 -34.02
CA SER A 203 -18.43 -2.10 -33.85
C SER A 203 -18.66 -0.78 -33.12
N ASP A 204 -19.50 0.08 -33.70
CA ASP A 204 -20.06 1.28 -33.07
C ASP A 204 -20.99 0.88 -31.92
N VAL A 205 -20.81 1.47 -30.73
CA VAL A 205 -21.74 1.28 -29.60
C VAL A 205 -22.14 2.63 -29.02
N LYS A 206 -23.47 2.82 -29.00
CA LYS A 206 -24.23 3.92 -28.46
C LYS A 206 -24.19 3.87 -26.92
N SER A 207 -24.12 5.03 -26.28
CA SER A 207 -23.99 5.22 -24.83
C SER A 207 -25.19 4.69 -24.04
N GLU A 208 -25.11 3.45 -23.57
CA GLU A 208 -25.76 3.00 -22.34
C GLU A 208 -24.74 3.02 -21.21
N SER A 209 -25.17 3.23 -19.97
CA SER A 209 -24.32 3.15 -18.79
C SER A 209 -23.88 1.70 -18.58
N VAL A 210 -22.77 1.34 -19.22
CA VAL A 210 -22.13 0.04 -19.09
C VAL A 210 -21.52 -0.07 -17.69
N GLU A 211 -21.88 -1.11 -16.93
CA GLU A 211 -21.05 -1.57 -15.80
C GLU A 211 -19.71 -2.02 -16.39
N VAL A 212 -18.72 -1.12 -16.39
CA VAL A 212 -17.38 -1.45 -16.89
C VAL A 212 -16.68 -2.28 -15.82
N LYS A 213 -16.47 -3.57 -16.10
CA LYS A 213 -15.57 -4.41 -15.29
C LYS A 213 -14.12 -3.99 -15.55
N GLN A 214 -13.70 -2.90 -14.92
CA GLN A 214 -12.30 -2.49 -14.98
C GLN A 214 -11.48 -3.36 -14.03
N LYS A 215 -10.54 -4.13 -14.58
CA LYS A 215 -9.54 -4.82 -13.77
C LYS A 215 -8.70 -3.77 -13.04
N ILE A 216 -8.66 -3.87 -11.71
CA ILE A 216 -7.81 -3.00 -10.88
C ILE A 216 -6.58 -3.81 -10.53
N CYS A 217 -5.40 -3.23 -10.68
CA CYS A 217 -4.17 -3.76 -10.11
C CYS A 217 -3.90 -3.06 -8.77
N GLN A 218 -3.90 -3.81 -7.68
CA GLN A 218 -3.46 -3.32 -6.38
C GLN A 218 -1.97 -3.56 -6.22
N LEU A 219 -1.23 -2.50 -5.98
CA LEU A 219 0.22 -2.44 -5.89
C LEU A 219 0.64 -2.10 -4.45
N GLN A 220 1.73 -2.72 -4.01
CA GLN A 220 2.33 -2.49 -2.71
C GLN A 220 3.77 -2.04 -2.87
N TYR A 221 4.09 -0.90 -2.27
CA TYR A 221 5.42 -0.29 -2.26
C TYR A 221 5.82 0.08 -0.85
N ASN A 222 7.10 -0.03 -0.52
CA ASN A 222 7.69 0.70 0.61
C ASN A 222 8.46 1.91 0.07
N PHE A 223 8.30 3.06 0.71
CA PHE A 223 9.06 4.28 0.46
C PHE A 223 9.88 4.65 1.70
N TYR A 224 11.13 5.02 1.48
CA TYR A 224 12.10 5.31 2.54
C TYR A 224 12.51 6.78 2.47
N PHE A 225 12.25 7.53 3.53
CA PHE A 225 12.54 8.96 3.63
C PHE A 225 13.59 9.22 4.70
N ASP A 226 14.50 10.17 4.44
CA ASP A 226 15.47 10.64 5.42
C ASP A 226 14.78 11.60 6.40
N GLN A 227 14.75 11.25 7.68
CA GLN A 227 14.14 12.05 8.73
C GLN A 227 14.89 13.38 8.98
N ALA A 228 16.12 13.55 8.48
CA ALA A 228 16.82 14.82 8.56
C ALA A 228 16.21 15.90 7.66
N GLU A 229 15.42 15.53 6.65
CA GLU A 229 14.86 16.45 5.65
C GLU A 229 13.51 17.07 6.06
N PHE A 230 12.86 16.54 7.10
CA PHE A 230 11.55 17.02 7.58
C PHE A 230 11.35 16.72 9.07
N ASN A 231 10.30 17.28 9.68
CA ASN A 231 9.97 17.00 11.07
C ASN A 231 8.98 15.84 11.16
N VAL A 232 9.45 14.69 11.63
CA VAL A 232 8.65 13.45 11.78
C VAL A 232 7.51 13.54 12.79
N ASP A 233 7.58 14.49 13.73
CA ASP A 233 6.58 14.69 14.79
C ASP A 233 5.49 15.69 14.39
N LYS A 234 5.58 16.25 13.18
CA LYS A 234 4.61 17.23 12.66
C LYS A 234 3.81 16.63 11.51
N PRO A 235 2.55 17.06 11.32
CA PRO A 235 1.76 16.62 10.19
C PRO A 235 2.46 16.86 8.85
N TYR A 236 2.27 15.93 7.91
CA TYR A 236 2.77 15.99 6.55
C TYR A 236 1.78 15.32 5.59
N LEU A 237 1.91 15.62 4.30
CA LEU A 237 1.12 15.00 3.25
C LEU A 237 2.02 14.08 2.43
N LEU A 238 1.67 12.80 2.31
CA LEU A 238 2.28 11.95 1.29
C LEU A 238 1.48 12.09 -0.01
N VAL A 239 2.18 12.44 -1.09
CA VAL A 239 1.62 12.57 -2.42
C VAL A 239 2.24 11.49 -3.31
N ILE A 240 1.40 10.68 -3.95
CA ILE A 240 1.82 9.67 -4.93
C ILE A 240 1.10 9.96 -6.24
N LYS A 241 1.83 10.13 -7.33
CA LYS A 241 1.27 10.41 -8.66
C LYS A 241 1.73 9.40 -9.68
N ASP A 242 0.88 9.17 -10.67
CA ASP A 242 1.20 8.43 -11.88
C ASP A 242 0.33 8.91 -13.05
N ALA A 243 0.67 8.45 -14.25
CA ALA A 243 0.03 8.88 -15.48
C ALA A 243 -1.44 8.41 -15.64
N TYR A 244 -1.88 7.41 -14.88
CA TYR A 244 -3.19 6.76 -15.05
C TYR A 244 -4.20 7.24 -14.01
N CYS A 245 -3.78 7.40 -12.77
CA CYS A 245 -4.66 7.70 -11.64
C CYS A 245 -4.56 9.15 -11.17
N GLY A 246 -3.61 9.94 -11.68
CA GLY A 246 -3.34 11.28 -11.18
C GLY A 246 -2.68 11.26 -9.81
N GLY A 247 -2.94 12.29 -8.99
CA GLY A 247 -2.41 12.38 -7.63
C GLY A 247 -3.30 11.68 -6.60
N ARG A 248 -2.64 11.03 -5.64
CA ARG A 248 -3.21 10.40 -4.44
C ARG A 248 -2.60 11.10 -3.24
N GLU A 249 -3.42 11.45 -2.26
CA GLU A 249 -2.99 12.25 -1.14
C GLU A 249 -3.33 11.56 0.19
N PHE A 250 -2.33 11.40 1.05
CA PHE A 250 -2.49 10.79 2.37
C PHE A 250 -2.04 11.78 3.44
N ALA A 251 -3.01 12.34 4.16
CA ALA A 251 -2.75 13.27 5.25
C ALA A 251 -2.30 12.49 6.49
N VAL A 252 -1.02 12.65 6.85
CA VAL A 252 -0.44 12.00 8.02
C VAL A 252 -0.38 12.99 9.16
N ASP A 253 -1.07 12.65 10.25
CA ASP A 253 -0.86 13.28 11.55
C ASP A 253 -0.16 12.25 12.45
N PRO A 254 1.16 12.36 12.66
CA PRO A 254 1.91 11.45 13.52
C PRO A 254 1.28 11.28 14.90
N ALA A 255 0.67 12.32 15.47
CA ALA A 255 0.05 12.29 16.81
C ALA A 255 -1.18 11.39 16.90
N LEU A 256 -1.76 10.99 15.76
CA LEU A 256 -2.89 10.06 15.70
C LEU A 256 -2.46 8.60 15.53
N LEU A 257 -1.16 8.34 15.31
CA LEU A 257 -0.59 7.00 15.24
C LEU A 257 -0.35 6.45 16.65
N LYS A 258 -0.41 5.14 16.81
CA LYS A 258 -0.12 4.44 18.09
C LYS A 258 1.32 3.96 18.22
#